data_AF-N0BHL9-F1
#
_entry.id   AF-N0BHL9-F1
#
_cell.length_a   1.000
_cell.length_b   1.000
_cell.length_c   1.000
_cell.angle_alpha   90.00
_cell.angle_beta   90.00
_cell.angle_gamma   90.00
#
_symmetry.space_group_name_H-M   'P 1'
#
loop_
_entity.id
_entity.type
_entity.pdbx_description
1 polymer ?
#
loop_
_entity_poly.entity_id
_entity_poly.type
_entity_poly.pdbx_seq_one_letter_code
_entity_poly.pdbx_strand_id
1 'polypeptide(L)'
;MGIDWNKQRTTTVREKLLPAQDEARIIKQYGEAIRPVLDHLLDEKAAELANSYDASWRKLGEYLTAETREQTAQQLLSHEEVARMLGSSVATVKRMVQDGRLPKPVQISERRIGHRYADIKKLTGKDR
;
A
#
# COMPACT_ATOMS: atom_id res chain seq x y z
N MET A 1 19.46 -10.84 19.32
CA MET A 1 19.92 -11.27 17.98
C MET A 1 18.88 -10.84 16.97
N GLY A 2 19.15 -9.77 16.21
CA GLY A 2 18.27 -9.35 15.13
C GLY A 2 18.55 -10.21 13.89
N ILE A 3 17.53 -10.84 13.34
CA ILE A 3 17.65 -11.53 12.05
C ILE A 3 17.82 -10.46 10.98
N ASP A 4 18.94 -10.51 10.25
CA ASP A 4 19.15 -9.65 9.09
C ASP A 4 18.34 -10.20 7.91
N TRP A 5 17.08 -9.76 7.86
CA TRP A 5 16.11 -10.09 6.81
C TRP A 5 16.60 -9.74 5.41
N ASN A 6 17.52 -8.78 5.29
CA ASN A 6 18.06 -8.37 3.99
C ASN A 6 19.03 -9.44 3.47
N LYS A 7 19.90 -9.93 4.35
CA LYS A 7 20.87 -10.99 4.04
C LYS A 7 20.19 -12.31 3.63
N GLN A 8 19.11 -12.68 4.33
CA GLN A 8 18.32 -13.88 3.98
C GLN A 8 17.66 -13.78 2.59
N ARG A 9 17.13 -12.61 2.22
CA ARG A 9 16.50 -12.39 0.91
C ARG A 9 17.50 -12.52 -0.23
N THR A 10 18.68 -11.92 -0.10
CA THR A 10 19.75 -12.04 -1.11
C THR A 10 20.20 -13.47 -1.32
N THR A 11 20.33 -14.27 -0.25
CA THR A 11 20.67 -15.69 -0.37
C THR A 11 19.60 -16.47 -1.14
N THR A 12 18.30 -16.25 -0.85
CA THR A 12 17.20 -16.92 -1.56
C THR A 12 17.09 -16.49 -3.03
N VAL A 13 17.41 -15.23 -3.36
CA VAL A 13 17.43 -14.75 -4.75
C VAL A 13 18.62 -15.37 -5.50
N ARG A 14 19.79 -15.47 -4.86
CA ARG A 14 20.99 -16.10 -5.44
C ARG A 14 20.78 -17.56 -5.79
N GLU A 15 20.18 -18.34 -4.89
CA GLU A 15 19.82 -19.75 -5.12
C GLU A 15 18.84 -19.95 -6.28
N LYS A 16 17.96 -18.96 -6.52
CA LYS A 16 17.05 -18.95 -7.67
C LYS A 16 17.71 -18.53 -8.98
N LEU A 17 18.70 -17.62 -8.91
CA LEU A 17 19.45 -17.14 -10.07
C LEU A 17 20.40 -18.19 -10.62
N LEU A 18 21.05 -18.96 -9.74
CA LEU A 18 21.88 -20.08 -10.15
C LEU A 18 21.67 -21.27 -9.20
N PRO A 19 20.87 -22.27 -9.63
CA PRO A 19 20.73 -23.51 -8.88
C PRO A 19 22.07 -24.24 -8.71
N ALA A 20 22.28 -24.90 -7.57
CA ALA A 20 23.55 -25.56 -7.23
C ALA A 20 24.04 -26.57 -8.29
N GLN A 21 23.11 -27.24 -8.97
CA GLN A 21 23.40 -28.17 -10.06
C GLN A 21 24.03 -27.49 -11.29
N ASP A 22 23.63 -26.26 -11.58
CA ASP A 22 24.13 -25.47 -12.71
C ASP A 22 25.46 -24.80 -12.35
N GLU A 23 25.60 -24.34 -11.10
CA GLU A 23 26.89 -23.86 -10.56
C GLU A 23 27.97 -24.93 -10.66
N ALA A 24 27.68 -26.14 -10.18
CA ALA A 24 28.63 -27.26 -10.25
C ALA A 24 29.01 -27.61 -11.69
N ARG A 25 28.08 -27.50 -12.65
CA ARG A 25 28.35 -27.72 -14.07
C ARG A 25 29.28 -26.64 -14.64
N ILE A 26 29.06 -25.37 -14.29
CA ILE A 26 29.90 -24.25 -14.73
C ILE A 26 31.32 -24.37 -14.16
N ILE A 27 31.44 -24.65 -12.87
CA ILE A 27 32.74 -24.85 -12.21
C ILE A 27 33.48 -26.05 -12.82
N LYS A 28 32.77 -27.15 -13.12
CA LYS A 28 33.36 -28.31 -13.81
C LYS A 28 33.86 -27.97 -15.22
N GLN A 29 33.17 -27.07 -15.92
CA GLN A 29 33.49 -26.69 -17.30
C GLN A 29 34.65 -25.69 -17.40
N TYR A 30 34.71 -24.71 -16.49
CA TYR A 30 35.67 -23.60 -16.55
C TYR A 30 36.74 -23.64 -15.45
N GLY A 31 36.66 -24.61 -14.54
CA GLY A 31 37.54 -24.77 -13.38
C GLY A 31 37.18 -23.85 -12.22
N GLU A 32 37.75 -24.12 -11.04
CA GLU A 32 37.49 -23.34 -9.80
C GLU A 32 37.91 -21.86 -9.90
N ALA A 33 38.78 -21.51 -10.85
CA ALA A 33 39.20 -20.13 -11.05
C ALA A 33 38.05 -19.19 -11.47
N ILE A 34 36.93 -19.72 -12.00
CA ILE A 34 35.77 -18.90 -12.38
C ILE A 34 34.90 -18.49 -11.19
N ARG A 35 35.01 -19.20 -10.07
CA ARG A 35 34.17 -19.01 -8.87
C ARG A 35 34.07 -17.56 -8.39
N PRO A 36 35.17 -16.79 -8.22
CA PRO A 36 35.06 -15.39 -7.79
C PRO A 36 34.34 -14.48 -8.80
N VAL A 37 34.46 -14.76 -10.10
CA VAL A 37 33.74 -14.00 -11.15
C VAL A 37 32.26 -14.32 -11.10
N LEU A 38 31.92 -15.60 -10.94
CA LEU A 38 30.54 -16.08 -10.82
C LEU A 38 29.85 -15.49 -9.58
N ASP A 39 30.54 -15.51 -8.44
CA ASP A 39 30.04 -14.97 -7.18
C ASP A 39 29.74 -13.47 -7.29
N HIS A 40 30.67 -12.70 -7.88
CA HIS A 40 30.49 -11.27 -8.09
C HIS A 40 29.27 -10.94 -8.96
N LEU A 41 29.12 -11.65 -10.09
CA LEU A 41 27.98 -11.43 -11.00
C LEU A 41 26.64 -11.81 -10.36
N LEU A 42 26.62 -12.89 -9.57
CA LEU A 42 25.41 -13.31 -8.86
C LEU A 42 25.00 -12.32 -7.78
N ASP A 43 25.96 -11.77 -7.03
CA ASP A 43 25.68 -10.78 -6.00
C ASP A 43 25.17 -9.46 -6.60
N GLU A 44 25.76 -9.01 -7.70
CA GLU A 44 25.31 -7.81 -8.42
C GLU A 44 23.87 -7.99 -8.94
N LYS A 45 23.59 -9.13 -9.58
CA LYS A 45 22.25 -9.44 -10.09
C LYS A 45 21.22 -9.63 -8.99
N ALA A 46 21.58 -10.28 -7.89
CA ALA A 46 20.70 -10.45 -6.74
C ALA A 46 20.33 -9.09 -6.12
N ALA A 47 21.28 -8.17 -5.99
CA ALA A 47 21.04 -6.83 -5.49
C ALA A 47 20.14 -6.01 -6.43
N GLU A 48 20.38 -6.07 -7.74
CA GLU A 48 19.55 -5.41 -8.77
C GLU A 48 18.09 -5.89 -8.69
N LEU A 49 17.88 -7.20 -8.62
CA LEU A 49 16.56 -7.81 -8.52
C LEU A 49 15.85 -7.46 -7.22
N ALA A 50 16.55 -7.48 -6.09
CA ALA A 50 15.98 -7.07 -4.80
C ALA A 50 15.50 -5.62 -4.84
N ASN A 51 16.33 -4.71 -5.37
CA ASN A 51 15.98 -3.30 -5.52
C ASN A 51 14.79 -3.07 -6.45
N SER A 52 14.73 -3.78 -7.58
CA SER A 52 13.62 -3.72 -8.53
C SER A 52 12.31 -4.24 -7.92
N TYR A 53 12.38 -5.32 -7.14
CA TYR A 53 11.24 -5.88 -6.45
C TYR A 53 10.69 -4.90 -5.40
N ASP A 54 11.55 -4.32 -4.56
CA ASP A 54 11.14 -3.33 -3.55
C ASP A 54 10.54 -2.07 -4.19
N ALA A 55 11.12 -1.58 -5.28
CA ALA A 55 10.57 -0.45 -6.03
C ALA A 55 9.18 -0.78 -6.61
N SER A 56 9.01 -2.00 -7.14
CA SER A 56 7.73 -2.47 -7.69
C SER A 56 6.65 -2.63 -6.61
N TRP A 57 7.01 -3.17 -5.44
CA TRP A 57 6.09 -3.29 -4.31
C TRP A 57 5.72 -1.94 -3.70
N ARG A 58 6.67 -0.99 -3.65
CA ARG A 58 6.36 0.39 -3.23
C ARG A 58 5.32 1.01 -4.17
N LYS A 59 5.52 0.89 -5.49
CA LYS A 59 4.54 1.38 -6.49
C LYS A 59 3.18 0.69 -6.36
N LEU A 60 3.15 -0.62 -6.12
CA LEU A 60 1.89 -1.33 -5.89
C LEU A 60 1.20 -0.86 -4.61
N GLY A 61 1.94 -0.64 -3.53
CA GLY A 61 1.41 -0.07 -2.29
C GLY A 61 0.83 1.34 -2.50
N GLU A 62 1.52 2.19 -3.26
CA GLU A 62 1.03 3.52 -3.65
C GLU A 62 -0.26 3.43 -4.48
N TYR A 63 -0.33 2.50 -5.45
CA TYR A 63 -1.52 2.28 -6.25
C TYR A 63 -2.71 1.80 -5.41
N LEU A 64 -2.53 0.75 -4.59
CA LEU A 64 -3.58 0.20 -3.75
C LEU A 64 -4.08 1.20 -2.71
N THR A 65 -3.18 2.01 -2.14
CA THR A 65 -3.57 3.07 -1.20
C THR A 65 -4.29 4.21 -1.90
N ALA A 66 -3.91 4.58 -3.13
CA ALA A 66 -4.63 5.57 -3.93
C ALA A 66 -6.05 5.08 -4.26
N GLU A 67 -6.19 3.84 -4.72
CA GLU A 67 -7.48 3.23 -5.04
C GLU A 67 -8.38 3.13 -3.79
N THR A 68 -7.82 2.71 -2.65
CA THR A 68 -8.55 2.66 -1.39
C THR A 68 -8.98 4.06 -0.92
N ARG A 69 -8.13 5.08 -1.07
CA ARG A 69 -8.47 6.47 -0.74
C ARG A 69 -9.58 7.00 -1.63
N GLU A 70 -9.56 6.68 -2.92
CA GLU A 70 -10.58 7.10 -3.87
C GLU A 70 -11.93 6.42 -3.58
N GLN A 71 -11.94 5.11 -3.33
CA GLN A 71 -13.15 4.39 -2.94
C GLN A 71 -13.74 4.93 -1.63
N THR A 72 -12.89 5.23 -0.64
CA THR A 72 -13.33 5.81 0.63
C THR A 72 -13.85 7.24 0.46
N ALA A 73 -13.26 8.03 -0.46
CA ALA A 73 -13.73 9.38 -0.76
C ALA A 73 -15.11 9.38 -1.44
N GLN A 74 -15.42 8.34 -2.22
CA GLN A 74 -16.72 8.15 -2.86
C GLN A 74 -17.79 7.57 -1.91
N GLN A 75 -17.41 7.11 -0.73
CA GLN A 75 -18.35 6.56 0.26
C GLN A 75 -19.33 7.64 0.74
N LEU A 76 -20.62 7.30 0.75
CA LEU A 76 -21.70 8.19 1.18
C LEU A 76 -22.22 7.73 2.54
N LEU A 77 -22.25 8.67 3.47
CA LEU A 77 -22.66 8.50 4.86
C LEU A 77 -24.09 8.99 5.05
N SER A 78 -24.90 8.17 5.71
CA SER A 78 -26.19 8.57 6.27
C SER A 78 -26.03 9.61 7.39
N HIS A 79 -27.13 10.28 7.76
CA HIS A 79 -27.12 11.18 8.91
C HIS A 79 -26.74 10.49 10.22
N GLU A 80 -27.05 9.20 10.37
CA GLU A 80 -26.67 8.40 11.55
C GLU A 80 -25.17 8.13 11.62
N GLU A 81 -24.55 7.84 10.47
CA GLU A 81 -23.10 7.67 10.39
C GLU A 81 -22.36 8.99 10.62
N VAL A 82 -22.86 10.10 10.07
CA VAL A 82 -22.31 11.44 10.32
C VAL A 82 -22.45 11.81 11.79
N ALA A 83 -23.61 11.54 12.40
CA ALA A 83 -23.86 11.78 13.82
C ALA A 83 -22.86 11.01 14.70
N ARG A 84 -22.64 9.72 14.41
CA ARG A 84 -21.62 8.91 15.09
C ARG A 84 -20.21 9.47 14.91
N MET A 85 -19.83 9.86 13.70
CA MET A 85 -18.52 10.44 13.42
C MET A 85 -18.27 11.76 14.14
N LEU A 86 -19.29 12.59 14.29
CA LEU A 86 -19.21 13.90 14.94
C LEU A 86 -19.48 13.82 16.46
N GLY A 87 -19.71 12.63 17.01
CA GLY A 87 -20.09 12.46 18.43
C GLY A 87 -21.35 13.25 18.82
N SER A 88 -22.29 13.40 17.89
CA SER A 88 -23.45 14.28 18.01
C SER A 88 -24.76 13.52 17.70
N SER A 89 -25.91 14.12 17.99
CA SER A 89 -27.21 13.54 17.64
C SER A 89 -27.58 13.76 16.18
N VAL A 90 -28.43 12.91 15.59
CA VAL A 90 -28.97 13.08 14.23
C VAL A 90 -29.72 14.42 14.08
N ALA A 91 -30.44 14.85 15.12
CA ALA A 91 -31.14 16.13 15.13
C ALA A 91 -30.14 17.31 15.05
N THR A 92 -29.04 17.22 15.79
CA THR A 92 -27.93 18.19 15.72
C THR A 92 -27.35 18.24 14.32
N VAL A 93 -27.10 17.09 13.69
CA VAL A 93 -26.60 17.02 12.30
C VAL A 93 -27.56 17.70 11.33
N LYS A 94 -28.87 17.41 11.40
CA LYS A 94 -29.88 18.05 10.54
C LYS A 94 -29.88 19.57 10.70
N ARG A 95 -29.79 20.05 11.95
CA ARG A 95 -29.71 21.47 12.24
C ARG A 95 -28.42 22.09 11.69
N MET A 96 -27.28 21.43 11.86
CA MET A 96 -26.00 21.91 11.31
C MET A 96 -26.00 21.98 9.78
N VAL A 97 -26.72 21.08 9.10
CA VAL A 97 -26.93 21.16 7.64
C VAL A 97 -27.80 22.36 7.28
N GLN A 98 -28.89 22.60 8.01
CA GLN A 98 -29.75 23.78 7.80
C GLN A 98 -29.02 25.09 8.05
N ASP A 99 -28.20 25.14 9.10
CA ASP A 99 -27.37 26.28 9.50
C ASP A 99 -26.15 26.48 8.57
N GLY A 100 -25.93 25.61 7.58
CA GLY A 100 -24.81 25.68 6.64
C GLY A 100 -23.44 25.31 7.24
N ARG A 101 -23.40 24.72 8.44
CA ARG A 101 -22.18 24.27 9.12
C ARG A 101 -21.68 22.91 8.64
N LEU A 102 -22.56 22.11 8.04
CA LEU A 102 -22.22 20.87 7.33
C LEU A 102 -22.58 21.01 5.84
N PRO A 103 -21.86 20.32 4.94
CA PRO A 103 -22.21 20.27 3.53
C PRO A 103 -23.64 19.77 3.35
N LYS A 104 -24.31 20.18 2.27
CA LYS A 104 -25.62 19.64 1.94
C LYS A 104 -25.46 18.17 1.50
N PRO A 105 -26.34 17.27 1.95
CA PRO A 105 -26.27 15.88 1.53
C PRO A 105 -26.63 15.77 0.04
N VAL A 106 -26.02 14.79 -0.62
CA VAL A 106 -26.29 14.46 -2.02
C VAL A 106 -27.43 13.44 -2.06
N GLN A 107 -28.41 13.70 -2.91
CA GLN A 107 -29.46 12.74 -3.22
C GLN A 107 -28.99 11.81 -4.33
N ILE A 108 -28.94 10.51 -4.03
CA ILE A 108 -28.46 9.46 -4.95
C ILE A 108 -29.65 8.78 -5.62
N SER A 109 -30.74 8.59 -4.86
CA SER A 109 -31.99 8.02 -5.34
C SER A 109 -33.18 8.62 -4.59
N GLU A 110 -34.40 8.28 -5.01
CA GLU A 110 -35.63 8.71 -4.32
C GLU A 110 -35.62 8.41 -2.81
N ARG A 111 -34.92 7.35 -2.39
CA ARG A 111 -34.89 6.89 -0.99
C ARG A 111 -33.55 7.08 -0.30
N ARG A 112 -32.49 7.49 -1.02
CA ARG A 112 -31.12 7.53 -0.46
C ARG A 112 -30.52 8.92 -0.60
N ILE A 113 -30.30 9.53 0.56
CA ILE A 113 -29.66 10.84 0.73
C ILE A 113 -28.50 10.66 1.71
N GLY A 114 -27.33 11.18 1.38
CA GLY A 114 -26.14 11.02 2.22
C GLY A 114 -25.06 12.06 1.96
N HIS A 115 -24.14 12.18 2.91
CA HIS A 115 -22.99 13.08 2.86
C HIS A 115 -21.76 12.36 2.34
N ARG A 116 -20.94 13.00 1.52
CA ARG A 116 -19.67 12.39 1.11
C ARG A 116 -18.75 12.28 2.33
N TYR A 117 -18.19 11.10 2.55
CA TYR A 117 -17.26 10.86 3.65
C TYR A 117 -16.09 11.85 3.62
N ALA A 118 -15.55 12.15 2.43
CA ALA A 118 -14.47 13.11 2.25
C ALA A 118 -14.81 14.52 2.78
N ASP A 119 -16.04 14.98 2.59
CA ASP A 119 -16.45 16.33 2.99
C ASP A 119 -16.66 16.41 4.51
N ILE A 120 -17.22 15.36 5.12
CA ILE A 120 -17.36 15.28 6.57
C ILE A 120 -16.00 15.11 7.26
N LYS A 121 -15.09 14.30 6.69
CA LYS A 121 -13.74 14.10 7.24
C LYS A 121 -12.90 15.38 7.22
N LYS A 122 -13.01 16.21 6.17
CA LYS A 122 -12.35 17.52 6.12
C LYS A 122 -12.76 18.43 7.28
N LEU A 123 -14.02 18.31 7.74
CA LEU A 123 -14.54 19.10 8.86
C LEU A 123 -14.14 18.56 10.23
N THR A 124 -13.89 17.25 10.36
CA THR A 124 -13.42 16.66 11.62
C THR A 124 -11.92 16.85 11.86
N GLY A 125 -11.16 17.21 10.82
CA GLY A 125 -9.92 17.99 10.94
C GLY A 125 -8.92 17.54 12.01
N LYS A 126 -8.78 16.23 12.25
CA LYS A 126 -7.72 15.67 13.09
C LYS A 126 -6.45 15.47 12.25
N ASP A 127 -5.97 16.56 11.65
CA ASP A 127 -4.63 16.73 11.09
C ASP A 127 -4.00 17.96 11.76
N ARG A 128 -3.85 17.87 13.10
CA ARG A 128 -2.95 18.68 13.92
C ARG A 128 -2.19 17.76 14.85
#